data_AF-F3MEL5-F1
#
_entry.id   AF-F3MEL5-F1
#
_cell.length_a   1.000
_cell.length_b   1.000
_cell.length_c   1.000
_cell.angle_alpha   90.00
_cell.angle_beta   90.00
_cell.angle_gamma   90.00
#
_symmetry.space_group_name_H-M   'P 1'
#
loop_
_entity.id
_entity.type
_entity.pdbx_description
1 polymer ?
#
loop_
_entity_poly.entity_id
_entity_poly.type
_entity_poly.pdbx_seq_one_letter_code
_entity_poly.pdbx_strand_id
1 'polypeptide(L)' 'MLKTLKVELFSDSNLDDLQDQVNEFLYNIHPDDVKDIKLSSADGTYDILVIYKE' A
#
# COMPACT_ATOMS: atom_id res chain seq x y z
N MET A 1 -23.38 -3.43 2.65
CA MET A 1 -22.85 -3.80 1.31
C MET A 1 -21.70 -4.76 1.50
N LEU A 2 -21.52 -5.73 0.60
CA LEU A 2 -20.30 -6.55 0.56
C LEU A 2 -19.17 -5.67 0.02
N LYS A 3 -18.11 -5.46 0.82
CA LYS A 3 -16.89 -4.80 0.34
C LYS A 3 -16.10 -5.75 -0.54
N THR A 4 -15.54 -5.22 -1.62
CA THR A 4 -14.71 -5.98 -2.57
C THR A 4 -13.26 -5.94 -2.12
N LEU A 5 -12.52 -7.03 -2.35
CA LEU A 5 -11.08 -7.04 -2.12
C LEU A 5 -10.37 -6.31 -3.27
N LYS A 6 -9.53 -5.33 -2.95
CA LYS A 6 -8.70 -4.58 -3.89
C LYS A 6 -7.23 -4.70 -3.53
N VAL A 7 -6.38 -4.39 -4.51
CA VAL A 7 -4.93 -4.41 -4.39
C VAL A 7 -4.39 -3.13 -5.02
N GLU A 8 -3.48 -2.46 -4.33
CA GLU A 8 -2.73 -1.31 -4.82
C GLU A 8 -1.23 -1.59 -4.69
N LEU A 9 -0.44 -1.19 -5.69
CA LEU A 9 1.00 -1.39 -5.71
C LEU A 9 1.71 -0.04 -5.83
N PHE A 10 2.55 0.25 -4.86
CA PHE A 10 3.41 1.42 -4.84
C PHE A 10 4.85 0.98 -5.05
N SER A 11 5.59 1.66 -5.92
CA SER A 11 6.98 1.35 -6.23
C SER A 11 7.77 2.63 -6.40
N ASP A 12 8.88 2.77 -5.66
CA ASP A 12 9.78 3.91 -5.81
C ASP A 12 11.24 3.52 -5.48
N SER A 13 12.18 4.27 -6.03
CA SER A 13 13.60 4.21 -5.64
C SER A 13 13.92 5.10 -4.43
N ASN A 14 13.07 6.09 -4.15
CA ASN A 14 13.17 6.92 -2.96
C ASN A 14 12.22 6.41 -1.87
N LEU A 15 12.78 5.97 -0.74
CA LEU A 15 12.00 5.42 0.37
C LEU A 15 11.10 6.46 1.04
N ASP A 16 11.53 7.72 1.10
CA ASP A 16 10.76 8.78 1.76
C ASP A 16 9.51 9.14 0.93
N ASP A 17 9.69 9.31 -0.38
CA ASP A 17 8.58 9.58 -1.31
C ASP A 17 7.57 8.41 -1.32
N LEU A 18 8.07 7.17 -1.28
CA LEU A 18 7.23 5.98 -1.21
C LEU A 18 6.41 5.91 0.09
N GLN A 19 7.04 6.26 1.22
CA GLN A 19 6.33 6.30 2.51
C GLN A 19 5.22 7.33 2.48
N ASP A 20 5.48 8.53 1.95
CA ASP A 20 4.47 9.58 1.86
C ASP A 20 3.27 9.14 1.02
N GLN A 21 3.51 8.54 -0.15
CA GLN A 21 2.45 8.01 -1.03
C GLN A 21 1.60 6.93 -0.34
N VAL A 22 2.25 5.94 0.29
CA VAL A 22 1.55 4.84 0.97
C VAL A 22 0.79 5.35 2.19
N ASN A 23 1.34 6.28 2.95
CA ASN A 23 0.68 6.86 4.11
C ASN A 23 -0.55 7.69 3.71
N GLU A 24 -0.45 8.50 2.65
CA GLU A 24 -1.58 9.25 2.11
C GLU A 24 -2.70 8.30 1.64
N PHE A 25 -2.34 7.20 0.99
CA PHE A 25 -3.30 6.18 0.58
C PHE A 25 -3.98 5.52 1.79
N LEU A 26 -3.21 5.06 2.77
CA LEU A 26 -3.71 4.39 3.97
C LEU A 26 -4.56 5.33 4.84
N TYR A 27 -4.29 6.64 4.83
CA TYR A 27 -5.09 7.63 5.56
C TYR A 27 -6.57 7.64 5.14
N ASN A 28 -6.85 7.31 3.88
CA ASN A 28 -8.20 7.30 3.33
C ASN A 28 -8.94 5.96 3.55
N ILE A 29 -8.28 4.97 4.16
CA ILE A 29 -8.82 3.62 4.36
C ILE A 29 -9.06 3.38 5.86
N HIS A 30 -10.23 2.85 6.20
CA HIS A 30 -10.49 2.45 7.58
C HIS A 30 -9.53 1.30 7.98
N PRO A 31 -8.88 1.33 9.16
CA PRO A 31 -7.88 0.33 9.54
C PRO A 31 -8.36 -1.14 9.43
N ASP A 32 -9.63 -1.41 9.78
CA ASP A 32 -10.23 -2.75 9.67
C ASP A 32 -10.39 -3.26 8.21
N ASP A 33 -10.34 -2.36 7.24
CA ASP A 33 -10.44 -2.69 5.83
C ASP A 33 -9.10 -3.07 5.21
N VAL A 34 -7.98 -2.65 5.79
CA VAL A 34 -6.65 -3.16 5.41
C VAL A 34 -6.58 -4.64 5.75
N LYS A 35 -6.12 -5.47 4.82
CA LYS A 35 -6.06 -6.93 4.93
C LYS A 35 -4.65 -7.43 5.07
N ASP A 36 -3.75 -6.92 4.25
CA ASP A 36 -2.33 -7.28 4.27
C ASP A 36 -1.51 -6.17 3.61
N ILE A 37 -0.25 -6.04 4.02
CA ILE A 37 0.73 -5.16 3.37
C ILE A 37 1.99 -5.99 3.17
N LYS A 38 2.42 -6.13 1.91
CA LYS A 38 3.65 -6.85 1.56
C LYS A 38 4.70 -5.86 1.10
N LEU A 39 5.90 -6.00 1.65
CA LEU A 39 7.05 -5.17 1.32
C LEU A 39 8.05 -6.01 0.53
N SER A 40 8.59 -5.44 -0.53
CA SER A 40 9.68 -6.01 -1.33
C SER A 40 10.70 -4.92 -1.65
N SER A 41 11.92 -5.34 -1.91
CA SER A 41 12.95 -4.46 -2.44
C SER A 41 13.89 -5.23 -3.35
N ALA A 42 14.32 -4.60 -4.43
CA ALA A 42 15.27 -5.15 -5.38
C ALA A 42 16.08 -4.00 -6.00
N ASP A 43 17.40 -4.14 -6.11
CA ASP A 43 18.28 -3.25 -6.87
C ASP A 43 18.01 -1.73 -6.71
N GLY A 44 17.80 -1.26 -5.48
CA GLY A 44 17.59 0.16 -5.18
C GLY A 44 16.17 0.67 -5.42
N THR A 45 15.21 -0.22 -5.67
CA THR A 45 13.77 0.06 -5.64
C THR A 45 13.09 -0.65 -4.47
N TYR A 46 12.01 -0.05 -4.01
CA TYR A 46 11.17 -0.51 -2.92
C TYR A 46 9.75 -0.63 -3.45
N ASP A 47 9.10 -1.75 -3.16
CA ASP A 47 7.74 -2.04 -3.58
C ASP A 47 6.87 -2.33 -2.36
N ILE A 48 5.66 -1.76 -2.33
CA ILE A 48 4.66 -1.97 -1.29
C ILE A 48 3.34 -2.34 -1.96
N LEU A 49 2.87 -3.56 -1.67
CA LEU A 49 1.57 -4.04 -2.11
C LEU A 49 0.58 -3.97 -0.94
N VAL A 50 -0.49 -3.20 -1.08
CA VAL A 50 -1.56 -3.05 -0.09
C VAL A 50 -2.79 -3.81 -0.55
N ILE A 51 -3.27 -4.75 0.27
CA ILE A 51 -4.52 -5.48 0.05
C ILE A 51 -5.56 -4.91 1.00
N TYR A 52 -6.71 -4.46 0.49
CA TYR A 52 -7.74 -3.78 1.29
C TYR A 52 -9.17 -4.09 0.83
N LYS A 53 -10.16 -3.68 1.62
CA LYS A 53 -11.59 -3.81 1.34
C LYS A 53 -12.19 -2.44 0.99
N GLU A 54 -12.93 -2.36 -0.12
CA GLU A 54 -13.69 -1.16 -0.52
C GLU A 54 -15.10 -1.51 -0.98
#